data_AF-M1F7T9-F1
#
_entry.id   AF-M1F7T9-F1
#
_cell.length_a   1.000
_cell.length_b   1.000
_cell.length_c   1.000
_cell.angle_alpha   90.00
_cell.angle_beta   90.00
_cell.angle_gamma   90.00
#
_symmetry.space_group_name_H-M   'P 1'
#
loop_
_entity.id
_entity.type
_entity.pdbx_description
1 polymer ?
#
loop_
_entity_poly.entity_id
_entity_poly.type
_entity_poly.pdbx_seq_one_letter_code
_entity_poly.pdbx_strand_id
1 'polypeptide(L)' 'MKVEHETLGNFVFGTRDISDGGVFIAIEDQQFAPQLGDKVTVQVQGLPIEAPILYMMVRRKTPEGYGLQFAESNP' A
#
# COMPACT_ATOMS: atom_id res chain seq x y z
N MET A 1 4.97 -6.13 -2.71
CA MET A 1 4.87 -5.04 -1.73
C MET A 1 4.14 -5.54 -0.52
N LYS A 2 4.77 -5.53 0.66
CA LYS A 2 4.05 -5.79 1.92
C LYS A 2 3.22 -4.56 2.25
N VAL A 3 1.94 -4.76 2.58
CA VAL A 3 1.01 -3.70 2.97
C VAL A 3 0.36 -4.10 4.28
N GLU A 4 0.41 -3.22 5.27
CA GLU A 4 -0.24 -3.42 6.56
C GLU A 4 -1.33 -2.38 6.76
N HIS A 5 -2.51 -2.87 7.14
CA HIS A 5 -3.68 -2.07 7.46
C HIS A 5 -4.16 -2.45 8.86
N GLU A 6 -4.40 -1.46 9.71
CA GLU A 6 -4.69 -1.65 11.14
C GLU A 6 -5.80 -2.68 11.41
N THR A 7 -6.90 -2.63 10.66
CA THR A 7 -8.05 -3.54 10.86
C THR A 7 -8.13 -4.72 9.90
N LEU A 8 -7.49 -4.64 8.72
CA LEU A 8 -7.58 -5.67 7.69
C LEU A 8 -6.41 -6.66 7.79
N GLY A 9 -5.34 -6.27 8.48
CA GLY A 9 -4.14 -7.08 8.68
C GLY A 9 -3.06 -6.83 7.64
N ASN A 10 -2.29 -7.88 7.35
CA ASN A 10 -1.06 -7.83 6.58
C ASN A 10 -1.21 -8.58 5.25
N PHE A 11 -0.80 -7.95 4.16
CA PHE A 11 -0.95 -8.46 2.80
C PHE A 11 0.33 -8.30 2.00
N VAL A 12 0.46 -9.10 0.93
CA VAL A 12 1.53 -8.94 -0.06
C VAL A 12 0.90 -8.84 -1.44
N PHE A 13 1.06 -7.68 -2.06
CA PHE A 13 0.52 -7.37 -3.40
C PHE A 13 1.61 -7.19 -4.44
N GLY A 14 1.25 -7.42 -5.70
CA GLY A 14 1.98 -6.87 -6.84
C GLY A 14 1.85 -5.35 -6.91
N THR A 15 2.88 -4.67 -7.39
CA THR A 15 2.87 -3.24 -7.70
C THR A 15 2.90 -3.04 -9.19
N ARG A 16 2.00 -2.20 -9.72
CA ARG A 16 2.01 -1.86 -11.14
C ARG A 16 2.85 -0.63 -11.43
N ASP A 17 2.71 0.40 -10.60
CA ASP A 17 3.41 1.66 -10.76
C ASP A 17 3.95 2.15 -9.43
N ILE A 18 5.15 2.73 -9.47
CA ILE A 18 5.80 3.44 -8.37
C ILE A 18 6.29 4.78 -8.91
N SER A 19 6.00 5.85 -8.19
CA SER A 19 6.41 7.21 -8.51
C SER A 19 6.78 7.96 -7.23
N ASP A 20 7.36 9.15 -7.37
CA ASP A 20 7.69 10.03 -6.23
C ASP A 20 6.47 10.41 -5.39
N GLY A 21 5.27 10.39 -5.99
CA GLY A 21 4.02 10.74 -5.32
C GLY A 21 3.30 9.56 -4.68
N GLY A 22 3.65 8.31 -4.99
CA GLY A 22 2.86 7.18 -4.53
C GLY A 22 3.04 5.87 -5.29
N VAL A 23 2.25 4.88 -4.89
CA VAL A 23 2.31 3.49 -5.36
C VAL A 23 0.92 3.02 -5.78
N PHE A 24 0.82 2.25 -6.87
CA PHE A 24 -0.40 1.52 -7.21
C PHE A 24 -0.23 0.03 -6.93
N ILE A 25 -1.04 -0.51 -6.01
CA ILE A 25 -1.09 -1.94 -5.69
C ILE A 25 -2.22 -2.61 -6.47
N ALA A 26 -1.94 -3.78 -7.06
CA ALA A 26 -2.93 -4.58 -7.74
C ALA A 26 -3.60 -5.53 -6.75
N ILE A 27 -4.93 -5.51 -6.71
CA ILE A 27 -5.73 -6.44 -5.93
C ILE A 27 -6.29 -7.43 -6.93
N GLU A 28 -5.62 -8.58 -7.04
CA GLU A 28 -6.09 -9.71 -7.86
C GLU A 28 -7.18 -10.45 -7.07
N ASP A 29 -6.94 -11.69 -6.66
CA ASP A 29 -7.95 -12.52 -5.97
C ASP A 29 -7.97 -12.34 -4.44
N GLN A 30 -7.27 -11.34 -3.91
CA GLN A 30 -7.16 -11.12 -2.47
C GLN A 30 -8.31 -10.26 -1.93
N GLN A 31 -8.91 -10.71 -0.82
CA GLN A 31 -9.89 -9.92 -0.07
C GLN A 31 -9.20 -8.81 0.71
N PHE A 32 -9.03 -7.66 0.06
CA PHE A 32 -8.53 -6.42 0.65
C PHE A 32 -9.37 -5.26 0.15
N ALA A 33 -10.10 -4.64 1.07
CA ALA A 33 -11.11 -3.64 0.74
C ALA A 33 -11.04 -2.41 1.66
N PRO A 34 -9.91 -1.69 1.74
CA PRO A 34 -9.84 -0.44 2.51
C PRO A 34 -10.73 0.64 1.89
N GLN A 35 -11.04 1.64 2.71
CA GLN A 35 -11.76 2.85 2.34
C GLN A 35 -10.79 3.94 1.88
N LEU A 36 -11.31 4.94 1.15
CA LEU A 36 -10.55 6.14 0.83
C LEU A 36 -10.24 6.90 2.12
N GLY A 37 -8.99 7.32 2.28
CA GLY A 37 -8.50 7.97 3.49
C GLY A 37 -7.90 7.03 4.52
N ASP A 38 -8.08 5.70 4.37
CA ASP A 38 -7.46 4.73 5.28
C ASP A 38 -5.94 4.82 5.22
N LYS A 39 -5.32 4.69 6.39
CA LYS A 39 -3.86 4.67 6.55
C LYS A 39 -3.37 3.24 6.41
N VAL A 40 -2.30 3.08 5.64
CA VAL A 40 -1.58 1.82 5.52
C VAL A 40 -0.09 2.07 5.63
N THR A 41 0.67 1.07 6.04
CA THR A 41 2.11 1.08 5.84
C THR A 41 2.47 0.17 4.68
N VAL A 42 3.55 0.51 3.97
CA VAL A 42 4.07 -0.30 2.86
C VAL A 42 5.56 -0.52 3.02
N GLN A 43 6.03 -1.70 2.61
CA GLN A 43 7.43 -2.06 2.65
C GLN A 43 7.79 -2.94 1.45
N VAL A 44 8.82 -2.53 0.70
CA VAL A 44 9.40 -3.35 -0.37
C VAL A 44 10.00 -4.63 0.24
N GLN A 45 9.80 -5.77 -0.40
CA GLN A 45 10.27 -7.08 0.06
C GLN A 45 11.34 -7.63 -0.88
N GLY A 46 12.09 -8.63 -0.44
CA GLY A 46 13.07 -9.33 -1.28
C GLY A 46 14.42 -8.61 -1.40
N LEU A 47 14.68 -7.62 -0.55
CA LEU A 47 16.00 -6.98 -0.45
C LEU A 47 16.87 -7.73 0.58
N PRO A 48 18.22 -7.67 0.47
CA PRO A 48 19.14 -8.29 1.43
C PRO A 48 19.01 -7.75 2.86
N ILE A 49 18.49 -6.53 3.00
CA ILE A 49 18.15 -5.87 4.25
C ILE A 49 16.70 -5.38 4.16
N GLU A 50 16.04 -5.21 5.31
CA GLU A 50 14.68 -4.69 5.33
C GLU A 50 14.62 -3.29 4.72
N ALA A 51 13.68 -3.10 3.79
CA ALA A 51 13.40 -1.78 3.23
C ALA A 51 12.78 -0.88 4.30
N PRO A 52 12.90 0.46 4.19
CA PRO A 52 12.18 1.36 5.07
C PRO A 52 10.67 1.15 4.95
N ILE A 53 9.98 1.25 6.08
CA ILE A 53 8.51 1.29 6.13
C ILE A 53 8.07 2.70 5.72
N LEU A 54 7.15 2.77 4.78
CA LEU A 54 6.57 4.03 4.32
C LEU A 54 5.10 4.11 4.74
N TYR A 55 4.70 5.27 5.24
CA TYR A 55 3.33 5.53 5.68
C TYR A 55 2.55 6.16 4.53
N MET A 56 1.41 5.56 4.23
CA MET A 56 0.63 5.84 3.04
C MET A 56 -0.84 6.04 3.39
N MET A 57 -1.56 6.70 2.49
CA MET A 57 -3.00 6.87 2.54
C MET A 57 -3.64 6.37 1.25
N VAL A 58 -4.76 5.67 1.38
CA VAL A 58 -5.55 5.23 0.22
C VAL A 58 -6.23 6.45 -0.40
N ARG A 59 -5.81 6.83 -1.61
CA ARG A 59 -6.35 8.01 -2.32
C ARG A 59 -7.20 7.66 -3.53
N ARG A 60 -7.03 6.46 -4.08
CA ARG A 60 -7.79 6.00 -5.24
C ARG A 60 -8.19 4.54 -5.10
N LYS A 61 -9.43 4.23 -5.48
CA LYS A 61 -9.95 2.87 -5.60
C LYS A 61 -10.37 2.63 -7.05
N THR A 62 -9.94 1.52 -7.63
CA THR A 62 -10.36 1.05 -8.95
C THR A 62 -10.72 -0.44 -8.87
N PRO A 63 -11.35 -1.03 -9.90
CA PRO A 63 -11.60 -2.48 -9.94
C PRO A 63 -10.31 -3.32 -9.92
N GLU A 64 -9.19 -2.72 -10.33
CA GLU A 64 -7.90 -3.39 -10.49
C GLU A 64 -6.99 -3.23 -9.26
N GLY A 65 -7.32 -2.31 -8.36
CA GLY A 65 -6.61 -2.12 -7.10
C GLY A 65 -6.65 -0.69 -6.56
N TYR A 66 -5.58 -0.30 -5.87
CA TYR A 66 -5.58 0.91 -5.05
C TYR A 66 -4.37 1.80 -5.32
N GLY A 67 -4.64 3.10 -5.45
CA GLY A 67 -3.62 4.13 -5.47
C GLY A 67 -3.35 4.65 -4.06
N LEU A 68 -2.09 4.53 -3.65
CA LEU A 68 -1.56 4.94 -2.36
C LEU A 68 -0.68 6.17 -2.54
N GLN A 69 -0.79 7.14 -1.63
CA GLN A 69 0.03 8.35 -1.61
C GLN A 69 0.73 8.47 -0.26
N PHE A 70 1.93 9.05 -0.23
CA PHE A 70 2.62 9.36 1.02
C PHE A 70 1.71 10.12 1.98
N ALA A 71 1.64 9.65 3.23
CA ALA A 71 0.94 10.39 4.27
C ALA A 71 1.72 11.66 4.61
N GLU A 72 1.02 12.80 4.72
CA GLU A 72 1.62 14.11 5.02
C GLU A 72 2.27 14.19 6.42
N SER A 73 2.03 13.18 7.27
CA SER A 73 2.64 13.04 8.58
C SER A 73 2.89 11.56 8.87
N ASN A 74 4.13 11.27 9.30
CA ASN A 74 4.43 10.02 9.99
C ASN A 74 3.72 10.08 11.36
N PRO A 75 2.80 9.16 11.69
CA PRO A 75 2.18 9.14 13.01
C PRO A 75 3.20 8.91 14.13
#